data_AF-A0AAP7A0W8-F1
#
_entry.id   AF-A0AAP7A0W8-F1
#
_cell.length_a   1.000
_cell.length_b   1.000
_cell.length_c   1.000
_cell.angle_alpha   90.00
_cell.angle_beta   90.00
_cell.angle_gamma   90.00
#
_symmetry.space_group_name_H-M   'P 1'
#
loop_
_entity.id
_entity.type
_entity.pdbx_description
1 polymer ?
#
loop_
_entity_poly.entity_id
_entity_poly.type
_entity_poly.pdbx_seq_one_letter_code
_entity_poly.pdbx_strand_id
1 'polypeptide(L)'
;MTNDSYGHQLHPLSLHAPVVHVKATIVKVYPDRERRGAMHQHFDVKINEIISIKGAPASLVDMTQDTFVAIRYGDHMGLAEPISGIAEGQEIELQGEYIDHGHAYATEDNRDRSPVIHFTHRPVGYVIYQGKEYH
;
A
#
# COMPACT_ATOMS: atom_id res chain seq x y z
N MET A 1 -3.73 -26.95 5.33
CA MET A 1 -4.40 -25.65 5.08
C MET A 1 -4.13 -24.78 6.29
N THR A 2 -3.02 -24.04 6.29
CA THR A 2 -2.67 -23.14 7.41
C THR A 2 -3.41 -21.83 7.24
N ASN A 3 -4.03 -21.39 8.34
CA ASN A 3 -4.90 -20.24 8.41
C ASN A 3 -4.03 -18.97 8.46
N ASP A 4 -3.48 -18.55 7.32
CA ASP A 4 -2.59 -17.38 7.18
C ASP A 4 -3.30 -16.03 7.46
N SER A 5 -4.57 -16.06 7.86
CA SER A 5 -5.41 -14.89 8.15
C SER A 5 -5.12 -14.21 9.49
N TYR A 6 -4.47 -14.88 10.44
CA TYR A 6 -4.32 -14.33 11.81
C TYR A 6 -3.03 -13.56 12.06
N GLY A 7 -1.95 -13.79 11.30
CA GLY A 7 -0.64 -13.19 11.60
C GLY A 7 -0.60 -11.66 11.42
N HIS A 8 -1.24 -11.15 10.37
CA HIS A 8 -1.20 -9.72 10.05
C HIS A 8 -1.96 -8.86 11.05
N GLN A 9 -3.12 -9.33 11.52
CA GLN A 9 -3.97 -8.62 12.47
C GLN A 9 -3.30 -8.39 13.83
N LEU A 10 -2.23 -9.14 14.13
CA LEU A 10 -1.46 -8.98 15.36
C LEU A 10 -0.35 -7.95 15.23
N HIS A 11 -0.08 -7.45 14.02
CA HIS A 11 0.96 -6.46 13.80
C HIS A 11 0.51 -5.09 14.36
N PRO A 12 1.35 -4.38 15.15
CA PRO A 12 0.97 -3.10 15.77
C PRO A 12 0.54 -1.97 14.80
N LEU A 13 0.88 -2.10 13.51
CA LEU A 13 0.48 -1.16 12.45
C LEU A 13 -0.68 -1.67 11.58
N SER A 14 -1.21 -2.86 11.85
CA SER A 14 -2.39 -3.35 11.13
C SER A 14 -3.59 -2.48 11.47
N LEU A 15 -4.33 -2.12 10.43
CA LEU A 15 -5.60 -1.44 10.53
C LEU A 15 -6.78 -2.43 10.54
N HIS A 16 -6.48 -3.74 10.55
CA HIS A 16 -7.46 -4.82 10.40
C HIS A 16 -8.33 -4.68 9.14
N ALA A 17 -7.82 -3.96 8.14
CA ALA A 17 -8.50 -3.77 6.87
C ALA A 17 -8.28 -4.97 5.94
N PRO A 18 -9.11 -5.14 4.90
CA PRO A 18 -8.87 -6.16 3.88
C PRO A 18 -7.48 -6.03 3.26
N VAL A 19 -6.83 -7.15 3.00
CA VAL A 19 -5.52 -7.17 2.34
C VAL A 19 -5.72 -7.39 0.85
N VAL A 20 -5.19 -6.49 0.04
CA VAL A 20 -5.23 -6.57 -1.42
C VAL A 20 -3.84 -6.87 -1.96
N HIS A 21 -3.79 -7.58 -3.08
CA HIS A 21 -2.60 -7.81 -3.88
C HIS A 21 -2.94 -7.44 -5.31
N VAL A 22 -2.25 -6.45 -5.86
CA VAL A 22 -2.62 -5.81 -7.12
C VAL A 22 -1.40 -5.56 -8.01
N LYS A 23 -1.66 -5.47 -9.32
CA LYS A 23 -0.76 -4.78 -10.25
C LYS A 23 -1.33 -3.41 -10.58
N ALA A 24 -0.47 -2.42 -10.65
CA ALA A 24 -0.87 -1.05 -10.85
C ALA A 24 0.18 -0.27 -11.66
N THR A 25 -0.22 0.89 -12.17
CA THR A 25 0.67 1.87 -12.80
C THR A 25 0.81 3.06 -11.87
N ILE A 26 2.05 3.48 -11.59
CA ILE A 26 2.32 4.69 -10.82
C ILE A 26 1.89 5.91 -11.65
N VAL A 27 0.99 6.73 -11.13
CA VAL A 27 0.48 7.91 -11.85
C VAL A 27 1.03 9.22 -11.31
N LYS A 28 1.45 9.25 -10.03
CA LYS A 28 2.04 10.44 -9.42
C LYS A 28 2.96 10.06 -8.27
N VAL A 29 4.11 10.70 -8.15
CA VAL A 29 5.05 10.50 -7.04
C VAL A 29 5.14 11.77 -6.21
N TYR A 30 5.07 11.63 -4.88
CA TYR A 30 5.15 12.75 -3.95
C TYR A 30 6.53 12.79 -3.27
N PRO A 31 6.96 13.96 -2.76
CA PRO A 31 8.12 14.03 -1.87
C PRO A 31 7.90 13.18 -0.62
N ASP A 32 8.94 12.48 -0.18
CA ASP A 32 8.91 11.70 1.05
C ASP A 32 8.56 12.58 2.26
N ARG A 33 7.76 12.04 3.17
CA ARG A 33 7.26 12.77 4.34
C ARG A 33 7.59 12.04 5.63
N GLU A 34 8.05 12.80 6.62
CA GLU A 34 8.09 12.31 8.00
C GLU A 34 6.69 12.42 8.61
N ARG A 35 6.20 11.32 9.18
CA ARG A 35 4.95 11.26 9.92
C ARG A 35 5.16 10.38 11.15
N ARG A 36 4.93 10.97 12.33
CA ARG A 36 4.98 10.27 13.63
C ARG A 36 6.34 9.56 13.86
N GLY A 37 7.45 10.21 13.49
CA GLY A 37 8.80 9.69 13.69
C GLY A 37 9.25 8.64 12.67
N ALA A 38 8.51 8.45 11.58
CA ALA A 38 8.89 7.54 10.50
C ALA A 38 8.73 8.20 9.13
N MET A 39 9.64 7.86 8.21
CA MET A 39 9.56 8.34 6.84
C MET A 39 8.54 7.52 6.05
N HIS A 40 7.85 8.18 5.13
CA HIS A 40 6.89 7.56 4.24
C HIS A 40 7.16 8.00 2.81
N GLN A 41 7.25 7.02 1.92
CA GLN A 41 7.22 7.22 0.48
C GLN A 41 5.76 7.17 0.03
N HIS A 42 5.33 8.19 -0.71
CA HIS A 42 3.95 8.39 -1.13
C HIS A 42 3.86 8.45 -2.65
N PHE A 43 2.88 7.75 -3.23
CA PHE A 43 2.57 7.82 -4.65
C PHE A 43 1.14 7.38 -4.91
N ASP A 44 0.55 7.88 -5.98
CA ASP A 44 -0.74 7.42 -6.47
C ASP A 44 -0.53 6.34 -7.53
N VAL A 45 -1.40 5.34 -7.53
CA VAL A 45 -1.42 4.30 -8.55
C VAL A 45 -2.80 4.13 -9.16
N LYS A 46 -2.84 3.78 -10.44
CA LYS A 46 -4.04 3.23 -11.07
C LYS A 46 -3.98 1.71 -11.03
N ILE A 47 -4.95 1.08 -10.37
CA ILE A 47 -5.01 -0.39 -10.28
C ILE A 47 -5.41 -0.96 -11.63
N ASN A 48 -4.56 -1.81 -12.20
CA ASN A 48 -4.76 -2.46 -13.49
C ASN A 48 -5.40 -3.85 -13.31
N GLU A 49 -5.01 -4.56 -12.26
CA GLU A 49 -5.39 -5.95 -11.99
C GLU A 49 -5.44 -6.20 -10.48
N ILE A 50 -6.48 -6.89 -10.02
CA ILE A 50 -6.56 -7.45 -8.67
C ILE A 50 -6.11 -8.91 -8.74
N ILE A 51 -4.93 -9.23 -8.20
CA ILE A 51 -4.40 -10.59 -8.15
C ILE A 51 -5.12 -11.38 -7.04
N SER A 52 -5.27 -10.79 -5.85
CA SER A 52 -6.05 -11.39 -4.77
C SER A 52 -6.55 -10.37 -3.76
N ILE A 53 -7.59 -10.76 -3.00
CA ILE A 53 -8.11 -10.01 -1.87
C ILE A 53 -8.45 -10.97 -0.73
N LYS A 54 -8.14 -10.57 0.51
CA LYS A 54 -8.47 -11.31 1.73
C LYS A 54 -9.25 -10.40 2.69
N GLY A 55 -10.32 -10.91 3.28
CA GLY A 55 -11.15 -10.17 4.25
C GLY A 55 -12.28 -9.33 3.65
N ALA A 56 -12.43 -9.29 2.32
CA ALA A 56 -13.53 -8.62 1.63
C ALA A 56 -13.76 -9.19 0.21
N PRO A 57 -14.93 -8.94 -0.42
CA PRO A 57 -15.13 -9.21 -1.85
C PRO A 57 -14.33 -8.25 -2.73
N ALA A 58 -13.91 -8.70 -3.91
CA ALA A 58 -13.11 -7.88 -4.85
C ALA A 58 -13.81 -6.58 -5.30
N SER A 59 -15.15 -6.55 -5.26
CA SER A 59 -15.95 -5.36 -5.55
C SER A 59 -15.74 -4.19 -4.57
N LEU A 60 -15.03 -4.40 -3.46
CA LEU A 60 -14.63 -3.33 -2.54
C LEU A 60 -13.56 -2.41 -3.18
N VAL A 61 -12.72 -2.94 -4.05
CA VAL A 61 -11.62 -2.20 -4.68
C VAL A 61 -12.15 -1.37 -5.83
N ASP A 62 -12.03 -0.05 -5.73
CA ASP A 62 -12.44 0.86 -6.78
C ASP A 62 -11.31 1.01 -7.81
N MET A 63 -11.44 0.30 -8.93
CA MET A 63 -10.48 0.36 -10.04
C MET A 63 -10.67 1.57 -10.95
N THR A 64 -11.68 2.41 -10.69
CA THR A 64 -11.99 3.59 -11.52
C THR A 64 -11.32 4.87 -11.01
N GLN A 65 -10.76 4.82 -9.80
CA GLN A 65 -10.10 5.95 -9.13
C GLN A 65 -8.63 5.61 -8.87
N ASP A 66 -7.82 6.66 -8.76
CA ASP A 66 -6.44 6.50 -8.31
C ASP A 66 -6.43 6.11 -6.82
N THR A 67 -5.52 5.21 -6.48
CA THR A 67 -5.31 4.69 -5.13
C THR A 67 -4.01 5.26 -4.58
N PHE A 68 -4.08 5.91 -3.43
CA PHE A 68 -2.93 6.44 -2.71
C PHE A 68 -2.16 5.30 -2.04
N VAL A 69 -0.85 5.25 -2.20
CA VAL A 69 0.03 4.25 -1.59
C VAL A 69 0.94 4.94 -0.59
N ALA A 70 1.05 4.35 0.60
CA ALA A 70 1.96 4.81 1.64
C ALA A 70 2.88 3.69 2.10
N ILE A 71 4.19 3.87 1.91
CA ILE A 71 5.24 2.93 2.31
C ILE A 71 6.10 3.54 3.40
N ARG A 72 6.01 3.01 4.62
CA ARG A 72 6.89 3.40 5.73
C ARG A 72 8.30 2.86 5.51
N TYR A 73 9.31 3.67 5.81
CA TYR A 73 10.72 3.25 5.82
C TYR A 73 11.55 3.97 6.88
N GLY A 74 12.78 3.48 7.09
CA GLY A 74 13.78 4.09 7.97
C GLY A 74 13.69 3.67 9.44
N ASP A 75 12.87 2.68 9.76
CA ASP A 75 12.78 2.07 11.08
C ASP A 75 12.41 0.58 11.04
N HIS A 76 12.30 -0.04 12.21
CA HIS A 76 12.03 -1.47 12.37
C HIS A 76 10.57 -1.88 12.05
N MET A 77 9.71 -0.92 11.70
CA MET A 77 8.28 -1.12 11.46
C MET A 77 7.92 -0.93 9.96
N GLY A 78 8.91 -0.73 9.10
CA GLY A 78 8.75 -0.55 7.65
C GLY A 78 9.96 -1.10 6.90
N LEU A 79 10.19 -0.59 5.69
CA LEU A 79 11.39 -0.90 4.93
C LEU A 79 12.63 -0.27 5.59
N ALA A 80 13.80 -0.88 5.44
CA ALA A 80 15.05 -0.27 5.90
C ALA A 80 15.34 1.05 5.15
N GLU A 81 15.08 1.06 3.84
CA GLU A 81 15.38 2.16 2.91
C GLU A 81 14.18 2.37 1.98
N PRO A 82 14.01 3.57 1.39
CA PRO A 82 12.94 3.81 0.42
C PRO A 82 13.13 2.96 -0.84
N ILE A 83 12.04 2.74 -1.59
CA ILE A 83 12.14 2.08 -2.89
C ILE A 83 12.75 3.05 -3.89
N SER A 84 13.97 2.74 -4.32
CA SER A 84 14.74 3.58 -5.24
C SER A 84 14.14 3.58 -6.65
N GLY A 85 14.03 4.75 -7.26
CA GLY A 85 13.70 4.88 -8.68
C GLY A 85 12.21 4.80 -9.03
N ILE A 86 11.31 4.82 -8.03
CA ILE A 86 9.87 4.97 -8.23
C ILE A 86 9.61 6.18 -9.14
N ALA A 87 8.89 5.94 -10.24
CA ALA A 87 8.65 6.93 -11.27
C ALA A 87 7.28 6.74 -11.91
N GLU A 88 6.67 7.84 -12.33
CA GLU A 88 5.40 7.86 -13.04
C GLU A 88 5.45 7.04 -14.34
N GLY A 89 4.34 6.40 -14.69
CA GLY A 89 4.18 5.52 -15.84
C GLY A 89 4.78 4.12 -15.68
N GLN A 90 5.51 3.84 -14.59
CA GLN A 90 6.08 2.51 -14.35
C GLN A 90 5.07 1.57 -13.70
N GLU A 91 5.16 0.28 -14.04
CA GLU A 91 4.38 -0.76 -13.40
C GLU A 91 4.94 -1.11 -12.02
N ILE A 92 4.04 -1.50 -11.13
CA ILE A 92 4.34 -1.93 -9.77
C ILE A 92 3.35 -3.02 -9.37
N GLU A 93 3.83 -4.02 -8.62
CA GLU A 93 2.99 -5.01 -7.97
C GLU A 93 3.14 -4.84 -6.46
N LEU A 94 2.03 -4.82 -5.73
CA LEU A 94 2.06 -4.53 -4.31
C LEU A 94 0.97 -5.27 -3.56
N GLN A 95 1.29 -5.62 -2.32
CA GLN A 95 0.36 -6.19 -1.34
C GLN A 95 0.33 -5.31 -0.10
N GLY A 96 -0.87 -5.01 0.40
CA GLY A 96 -1.05 -4.19 1.59
C GLY A 96 -2.50 -4.11 2.04
N GLU A 97 -2.74 -3.37 3.12
CA GLU A 97 -4.08 -3.15 3.67
C GLU A 97 -4.82 -2.09 2.85
N TYR A 98 -6.01 -2.41 2.38
CA TYR A 98 -6.84 -1.53 1.56
C TYR A 98 -7.90 -0.82 2.41
N ILE A 99 -7.87 0.50 2.36
CA ILE A 99 -8.83 1.39 2.99
C ILE A 99 -9.63 2.07 1.88
N ASP A 100 -10.92 1.78 1.76
CA ASP A 100 -11.76 2.43 0.75
C ASP A 100 -11.97 3.92 1.05
N HIS A 101 -12.44 4.67 0.04
CA HIS A 101 -12.69 6.10 0.12
C HIS A 101 -13.59 6.52 1.31
N GLY A 102 -14.56 5.67 1.71
CA GLY A 102 -15.44 5.95 2.86
C GLY A 102 -14.72 5.93 4.20
N HIS A 103 -13.58 5.25 4.29
CA HIS A 103 -12.80 5.07 5.51
C HIS A 103 -11.44 5.79 5.48
N ALA A 104 -10.97 6.21 4.30
CA ALA A 104 -9.77 7.02 4.16
C ALA A 104 -9.94 8.38 4.85
N TYR A 105 -8.90 8.83 5.55
CA TYR A 105 -8.86 10.17 6.16
C TYR A 105 -7.93 11.09 5.38
N ALA A 106 -8.26 12.38 5.38
CA ALA A 106 -7.51 13.36 4.62
C ALA A 106 -6.10 13.56 5.20
N THR A 107 -5.10 13.54 4.33
CA THR A 107 -3.72 13.94 4.64
C THR A 107 -3.27 15.05 3.70
N GLU A 108 -2.06 15.58 3.89
CA GLU A 108 -1.52 16.64 3.04
C GLU A 108 -1.41 16.22 1.56
N ASP A 109 -1.02 14.95 1.32
CA ASP A 109 -0.82 14.37 -0.01
C ASP A 109 -2.04 13.56 -0.49
N ASN A 110 -2.95 13.16 0.41
CA ASN A 110 -4.24 12.52 0.08
C ASN A 110 -5.42 13.35 0.64
N ARG A 111 -5.63 14.57 0.11
CA ARG A 111 -6.66 15.50 0.61
C ARG A 111 -8.08 15.06 0.26
N ASP A 112 -8.21 14.47 -0.92
CA ASP A 112 -9.50 14.03 -1.49
C ASP A 112 -9.95 12.67 -0.95
N ARG A 113 -9.17 12.06 -0.04
CA ARG A 113 -9.47 10.76 0.59
C ARG A 113 -9.60 9.63 -0.44
N SER A 114 -8.75 9.67 -1.47
CA SER A 114 -8.56 8.54 -2.37
C SER A 114 -8.36 7.26 -1.56
N PRO A 115 -8.85 6.10 -2.06
CA PRO A 115 -8.57 4.82 -1.43
C PRO A 115 -7.08 4.66 -1.14
N VAL A 116 -6.74 4.00 -0.03
CA VAL A 116 -5.36 3.87 0.42
C VAL A 116 -4.95 2.41 0.40
N ILE A 117 -3.79 2.10 -0.19
CA ILE A 117 -3.07 0.88 0.14
C ILE A 117 -1.96 1.24 1.12
N HIS A 118 -2.20 0.87 2.39
CA HIS A 118 -1.27 1.07 3.47
C HIS A 118 -0.31 -0.12 3.52
N PHE A 119 0.98 0.18 3.35
CA PHE A 119 2.01 -0.84 3.43
C PHE A 119 2.10 -1.40 4.84
N THR A 120 1.89 -2.69 4.95
CA THR A 120 2.23 -3.47 6.13
C THR A 120 3.41 -4.34 5.69
N HIS A 121 4.60 -4.10 6.24
CA HIS A 121 5.81 -4.91 6.09
C HIS A 121 5.54 -6.41 6.29
N ARG A 122 6.55 -7.25 6.07
CA ARG A 122 6.43 -8.70 6.27
C ARG A 122 5.83 -9.07 7.63
N PRO A 123 4.87 -10.03 7.69
CA PRO A 123 4.49 -10.96 6.64
C PRO A 123 3.33 -10.50 5.73
N VAL A 124 2.86 -9.26 5.85
CA VAL A 124 1.52 -8.87 5.35
C VAL A 124 1.54 -8.26 3.97
N GLY A 125 2.62 -7.54 3.65
CA GLY A 125 2.73 -6.77 2.44
C GLY A 125 4.16 -6.72 1.95
N TYR A 126 4.25 -6.52 0.65
CA TYR A 126 5.49 -6.45 -0.10
C TYR A 126 5.24 -5.59 -1.32
N VAL A 127 6.32 -5.12 -1.92
CA VAL A 127 6.31 -4.44 -3.19
C VAL A 127 7.28 -5.13 -4.13
N ILE A 128 6.85 -5.40 -5.35
CA ILE A 128 7.70 -5.83 -6.45
C ILE A 128 7.79 -4.65 -7.43
N TYR A 129 9.00 -4.14 -7.59
CA TYR A 129 9.30 -3.03 -8.49
C TYR A 129 10.57 -3.32 -9.27
N GLN A 130 10.52 -3.19 -10.60
CA GLN A 130 11.64 -3.48 -11.51
C GLN A 130 12.30 -4.86 -11.27
N GLY A 131 11.49 -5.87 -10.91
CA GLY A 131 11.95 -7.23 -10.64
C GLY A 131 12.59 -7.45 -9.26
N LYS A 132 12.61 -6.44 -8.38
CA LYS A 132 13.07 -6.56 -7.00
C LYS A 132 11.89 -6.56 -6.02
N GLU A 133 11.90 -7.49 -5.08
CA GLU A 133 10.97 -7.55 -3.95
C GLU A 133 11.49 -6.71 -2.77
N TYR A 134 10.60 -5.96 -2.15
CA TYR A 134 10.80 -5.13 -0.96
C TYR A 134 9.76 -5.52 0.09
N HIS A 135 10.17 -5.73 1.34
CA HIS A 135 9.30 -6.19 2.43
C HIS A 135 9.81 -5.85 3.83
#